data_AF-A0A5C9AEK9-F1
#
_entry.id   AF-A0A5C9AEK9-F1
#
_cell.length_a   1.000
_cell.length_b   1.000
_cell.length_c   1.000
_cell.angle_alpha   90.00
_cell.angle_beta   90.00
_cell.angle_gamma   90.00
#
_symmetry.space_group_name_H-M   'P 1'
#
loop_
_entity.id
_entity.type
_entity.pdbx_description
1 polymer ?
#
loop_
_entity_poly.entity_id
_entity_poly.type
_entity_poly.pdbx_seq_one_letter_code
_entity_poly.pdbx_strand_id
1 'polypeptide(L)'
;STIQDRGYVRVENRRFYAEKMGEIVTDRLEENFRELMNYDFTAQMENSLDQVANHEAEWKAVLDHFFSDFTQQLDKAEKDPEEGGMRPNQMVLTSIDCPTCGRKMGIRTASTGVFLGCSGYALPPKERCKTTINLVPENEVLNVLEGEDAETNALRAKRRCPKCGTAMDSYLIDPKRKLHVCGNNPTCDGYEIEEGEFRIKGYDGPIVECEKCGSEMHLKMGRFGKYMACTNEECKNTRKILRNGEVAPPKEDPVPLPELPCEKSDAYFVLRDGAAGVFLAANTFPKSRETRAPLVEELYRFRDRLPEKLRYLADAPQQDPEGNKTMVRFSRKTKQQYVSSEKDGKATGWSAFYVDGKWVEGKK
;
A
#
# COMPACT_ATOMS: atom_id res chain seq x y z
N SER A 1 12.65 2.80 -5.22
CA SER A 1 13.30 4.06 -5.71
C SER A 1 12.56 5.18 -5.02
N THR A 2 13.29 6.12 -4.41
CA THR A 2 12.78 7.08 -3.42
C THR A 2 11.48 7.79 -3.84
N ILE A 3 11.36 8.19 -5.10
CA ILE A 3 10.16 8.90 -5.62
C ILE A 3 8.92 8.01 -5.74
N GLN A 4 9.10 6.70 -5.98
CA GLN A 4 8.00 5.72 -5.97
C GLN A 4 7.58 5.38 -4.54
N ASP A 5 8.57 5.19 -3.65
CA ASP A 5 8.33 4.83 -2.24
C ASP A 5 7.59 5.96 -1.49
N ARG A 6 7.80 7.23 -1.91
CA ARG A 6 7.08 8.41 -1.41
C ARG A 6 5.71 8.64 -2.07
N GLY A 7 5.35 7.89 -3.12
CA GLY A 7 4.06 7.99 -3.80
C GLY A 7 3.91 9.21 -4.71
N TYR A 8 5.01 9.77 -5.23
CA TYR A 8 4.97 10.88 -6.19
C TYR A 8 4.84 10.40 -7.63
N VAL A 9 5.29 9.19 -7.91
CA VAL A 9 5.19 8.57 -9.23
C VAL A 9 4.80 7.11 -9.09
N ARG A 10 4.08 6.60 -10.08
CA ARG A 10 3.89 5.16 -10.28
C ARG A 10 4.59 4.73 -11.56
N VAL A 11 5.03 3.47 -11.59
CA VAL A 11 5.60 2.85 -12.78
C VAL A 11 4.60 1.86 -13.35
N GLU A 12 4.28 2.02 -14.62
CA GLU A 12 3.39 1.13 -15.35
C GLU A 12 3.95 0.94 -16.76
N ASN A 13 3.98 -0.30 -17.26
CA ASN A 13 4.54 -0.63 -18.58
C ASN A 13 5.94 -0.03 -18.84
N ARG A 14 6.79 -0.01 -17.81
CA ARG A 14 8.15 0.59 -17.82
C ARG A 14 8.17 2.11 -18.08
N ARG A 15 7.03 2.80 -17.95
CA ARG A 15 6.90 4.26 -18.02
C ARG A 15 6.58 4.82 -16.64
N PHE A 16 7.03 6.05 -16.38
CA PHE A 16 6.68 6.79 -15.18
C PHE A 16 5.43 7.62 -15.42
N TYR A 17 4.50 7.58 -14.48
CA TYR A 17 3.33 8.44 -14.42
C TYR A 17 3.39 9.25 -13.13
N ALA A 18 3.25 10.56 -13.25
CA ALA A 18 3.13 11.44 -12.08
C ALA A 18 1.83 11.13 -11.34
N GLU A 19 1.92 11.00 -10.03
CA GLU A 19 0.75 10.93 -9.16
C GLU A 19 0.27 12.33 -8.81
N LYS A 20 -1.02 12.46 -8.47
CA LYS A 20 -1.61 13.75 -8.12
C LYS A 20 -0.87 14.45 -6.98
N MET A 21 -0.34 13.69 -6.02
CA MET A 21 0.51 14.26 -4.96
C MET A 21 1.85 14.76 -5.47
N GLY A 22 2.47 14.07 -6.44
CA GLY A 22 3.70 14.52 -7.05
C GLY A 22 3.51 15.87 -7.72
N GLU A 23 2.43 16.02 -8.50
CA GLU A 23 2.06 17.29 -9.14
C GLU A 23 1.85 18.40 -8.11
N ILE A 24 1.04 18.17 -7.06
CA ILE A 24 0.79 19.19 -6.02
C ILE A 24 2.10 19.60 -5.34
N VAL A 25 2.98 18.65 -4.99
CA VAL A 25 4.25 18.96 -4.34
C VAL A 25 5.15 19.78 -5.27
N THR A 26 5.26 19.40 -6.54
CA THR A 26 6.03 20.13 -7.54
C THR A 26 5.52 21.57 -7.67
N ASP A 27 4.21 21.77 -7.84
CA ASP A 27 3.61 23.11 -7.97
C ASP A 27 3.93 23.99 -6.75
N ARG A 28 3.83 23.43 -5.53
CA ARG A 28 4.10 24.18 -4.30
C ARG A 28 5.58 24.54 -4.15
N LEU A 29 6.47 23.63 -4.52
CA LEU A 29 7.91 23.88 -4.48
C LEU A 29 8.32 24.88 -5.57
N GLU A 30 7.76 24.80 -6.77
CA GLU A 30 8.04 25.74 -7.85
C GLU A 30 7.53 27.16 -7.52
N GLU A 31 6.40 27.29 -6.83
CA GLU A 31 5.89 28.59 -6.39
C GLU A 31 6.77 29.29 -5.34
N ASN A 32 7.38 28.51 -4.43
CA ASN A 32 8.05 29.06 -3.24
C ASN A 32 9.59 28.96 -3.28
N PHE A 33 10.13 28.02 -4.05
CA PHE A 33 11.55 27.66 -4.11
C PHE A 33 12.03 27.55 -5.57
N ARG A 34 11.73 28.58 -6.38
CA ARG A 34 12.05 28.60 -7.82
C ARG A 34 13.50 28.28 -8.14
N GLU A 35 14.42 28.90 -7.41
CA GLU A 35 15.86 28.68 -7.60
C GLU A 35 16.23 27.21 -7.35
N LEU A 36 15.75 26.61 -6.26
CA LEU A 36 16.03 25.20 -5.95
C LEU A 36 15.42 24.21 -6.96
N MET A 37 14.28 24.59 -7.55
CA MET A 37 13.58 23.76 -8.54
C MET A 37 14.11 23.95 -9.96
N ASN A 38 15.01 24.92 -10.18
CA ASN A 38 15.63 25.15 -11.48
C ASN A 38 16.63 24.02 -11.79
N TYR A 39 16.62 23.52 -13.03
CA TYR A 39 17.59 22.53 -13.51
C TYR A 39 19.04 23.01 -13.37
N ASP A 40 19.27 24.32 -13.51
CA ASP A 40 20.62 24.91 -13.43
C ASP A 40 21.17 24.92 -11.99
N PHE A 41 20.31 24.86 -10.97
CA PHE A 41 20.74 24.89 -9.57
C PHE A 41 21.68 23.74 -9.23
N THR A 42 21.35 22.53 -9.70
CA THR A 42 22.19 21.35 -9.43
C THR A 42 23.58 21.53 -10.04
N ALA A 43 23.68 22.08 -11.27
CA ALA A 43 24.96 22.35 -11.90
C ALA A 43 25.79 23.39 -11.13
N GLN A 44 25.15 24.45 -10.63
CA GLN A 44 25.81 25.48 -9.82
C GLN A 44 26.27 24.95 -8.46
N MET A 45 25.47 24.08 -7.84
CA MET A 45 25.81 23.45 -6.56
C MET A 45 27.02 22.53 -6.72
N GLU A 46 27.03 21.65 -7.73
CA GLU A 46 28.18 20.76 -7.99
C GLU A 46 29.46 21.58 -8.27
N ASN A 47 29.39 22.64 -9.08
CA ASN A 47 30.53 23.53 -9.32
C ASN A 47 31.07 24.16 -8.01
N SER A 48 30.17 24.56 -7.11
CA SER A 48 30.55 25.13 -5.81
C SER A 48 31.20 24.08 -4.90
N LEU A 49 30.73 22.84 -4.94
CA LEU A 49 31.32 21.72 -4.21
C LEU A 49 32.70 21.35 -4.76
N ASP A 50 32.89 21.40 -6.08
CA ASP A 50 34.19 21.19 -6.73
C ASP A 50 35.20 22.28 -6.34
N GLN A 51 34.78 23.55 -6.29
CA GLN A 51 35.63 24.65 -5.81
C GLN A 51 36.08 24.43 -4.36
N VAL A 52 35.19 23.92 -3.50
CA VAL A 52 35.55 23.54 -2.13
C VAL A 52 36.56 22.39 -2.12
N ALA A 53 36.34 21.35 -2.93
CA ALA A 53 37.26 20.20 -3.03
C ALA A 53 38.67 20.62 -3.51
N ASN A 54 38.74 21.58 -4.44
CA ASN A 54 39.98 22.13 -4.96
C ASN A 54 40.60 23.23 -4.08
N HIS A 55 40.01 23.51 -2.91
CA HIS A 55 40.45 24.56 -1.97
C HIS A 55 40.38 25.98 -2.56
N GLU A 56 39.52 26.19 -3.56
CA GLU A 56 39.25 27.48 -4.20
C GLU A 56 38.15 28.26 -3.49
N ALA A 57 37.31 27.58 -2.70
CA ALA A 57 36.26 28.17 -1.86
C ALA A 57 36.26 27.58 -0.44
N GLU A 58 35.88 28.39 0.55
CA GLU A 58 35.74 27.94 1.94
C GLU A 58 34.34 27.36 2.16
N TRP A 59 34.27 26.12 2.66
CA TRP A 59 33.02 25.36 2.70
C TRP A 59 31.96 25.99 3.61
N LYS A 60 32.34 26.68 4.70
CA LYS A 60 31.37 27.36 5.57
C LYS A 60 30.80 28.56 4.86
N ALA A 61 31.62 29.33 4.14
CA ALA A 61 31.12 30.45 3.35
C ALA A 61 30.08 30.03 2.29
N VAL A 62 30.30 28.89 1.62
CA VAL A 62 29.32 28.32 0.67
C VAL A 62 28.03 27.94 1.38
N LEU A 63 28.11 27.28 2.54
CA LEU A 63 26.92 26.92 3.33
C LEU A 63 26.20 28.15 3.86
N ASP A 64 26.91 29.12 4.42
CA ASP A 64 26.34 30.35 4.99
C ASP A 64 25.56 31.13 3.93
N HIS A 65 26.09 31.22 2.70
CA HIS A 65 25.40 31.86 1.59
C HIS A 65 24.13 31.10 1.20
N PHE A 66 24.21 29.78 1.02
CA PHE A 66 23.05 28.94 0.70
C PHE A 66 21.96 29.07 1.78
N PHE A 67 22.32 28.93 3.05
CA PHE A 67 21.36 28.98 4.16
C PHE A 67 20.78 30.38 4.37
N SER A 68 21.52 31.45 4.10
CA SER A 68 21.00 32.82 4.14
C SER A 68 19.81 32.98 3.19
N ASP A 69 19.95 32.53 1.95
CA ASP A 69 18.92 32.70 0.92
C ASP A 69 17.78 31.69 1.13
N PHE A 70 18.11 30.45 1.48
CA PHE A 70 17.13 29.40 1.77
C PHE A 70 16.25 29.76 2.98
N THR A 71 16.84 30.28 4.06
CA THR A 71 16.09 30.64 5.27
C THR A 71 15.06 31.73 4.98
N GLN A 72 15.40 32.73 4.15
CA GLN A 72 14.44 33.76 3.74
C GLN A 72 13.27 33.19 2.92
N GLN A 73 13.55 32.25 2.02
CA GLN A 73 12.50 31.57 1.25
C GLN A 73 11.63 30.71 2.16
N LEU A 74 12.24 30.01 3.12
CA LEU A 74 11.54 29.18 4.11
C LEU A 74 10.64 30.04 5.03
N ASP A 75 11.19 31.12 5.60
CA ASP A 75 10.46 32.07 6.44
C ASP A 75 9.26 32.67 5.71
N LYS A 76 9.39 32.90 4.40
CA LYS A 76 8.26 33.34 3.57
C LYS A 76 7.25 32.21 3.38
N ALA A 77 7.70 31.01 3.03
CA ALA A 77 6.84 29.85 2.78
C ALA A 77 6.04 29.42 4.02
N GLU A 78 6.55 29.65 5.23
CA GLU A 78 5.86 29.36 6.49
C GLU A 78 4.73 30.33 6.85
N LYS A 79 4.66 31.50 6.20
CA LYS A 79 3.61 32.48 6.46
C LYS A 79 2.24 32.00 6.01
N ASP A 80 1.21 32.76 6.36
CA ASP A 80 -0.13 32.53 5.82
C ASP A 80 -0.13 32.68 4.29
N PRO A 81 -0.89 31.85 3.54
CA PRO A 81 -1.04 32.02 2.09
C PRO A 81 -1.45 33.43 1.65
N GLU A 82 -2.23 34.16 2.45
CA GLU A 82 -2.62 35.55 2.18
C GLU A 82 -1.43 36.52 2.24
N GLU A 83 -0.40 36.19 3.02
CA GLU A 83 0.86 36.94 3.13
C GLU A 83 1.94 36.44 2.14
N GLY A 84 1.57 35.56 1.22
CA GLY A 84 2.47 34.98 0.24
C GLY A 84 3.22 33.74 0.70
N GLY A 85 2.73 33.06 1.76
CA GLY A 85 3.22 31.76 2.19
C GLY A 85 2.73 30.59 1.34
N MET A 86 3.27 29.40 1.63
CA MET A 86 2.99 28.21 0.85
C MET A 86 1.55 27.74 1.04
N ARG A 87 0.83 27.55 -0.07
CA ARG A 87 -0.57 27.16 -0.05
C ARG A 87 -0.77 25.75 0.52
N PRO A 88 -1.64 25.55 1.53
CA PRO A 88 -1.90 24.24 2.08
C PRO A 88 -2.66 23.34 1.09
N ASN A 89 -2.51 22.03 1.26
CA ASN A 89 -3.32 21.03 0.55
C ASN A 89 -4.71 20.95 1.19
N GLN A 90 -5.57 21.93 0.89
CA GLN A 90 -6.91 22.01 1.44
C GLN A 90 -7.85 20.99 0.80
N MET A 91 -8.81 20.51 1.60
CA MET A 91 -9.86 19.65 1.08
C MET A 91 -10.91 20.45 0.31
N VAL A 92 -11.34 19.93 -0.83
CA VAL A 92 -12.43 20.54 -1.62
C VAL A 92 -13.74 19.93 -1.18
N LEU A 93 -14.64 20.73 -0.59
CA LEU A 93 -15.94 20.25 -0.13
C LEU A 93 -16.80 19.79 -1.30
N THR A 94 -17.53 18.70 -1.09
CA THR A 94 -18.50 18.15 -2.05
C THR A 94 -19.90 18.16 -1.46
N SER A 95 -20.90 17.89 -2.30
CA SER A 95 -22.29 17.71 -1.90
C SER A 95 -22.56 16.36 -1.20
N ILE A 96 -21.57 15.45 -1.14
CA ILE A 96 -21.70 14.10 -0.57
C ILE A 96 -21.75 14.17 0.95
N ASP A 97 -22.75 13.53 1.56
CA ASP A 97 -22.90 13.44 3.00
C ASP A 97 -22.11 12.27 3.61
N CYS A 98 -21.55 12.49 4.79
CA CYS A 98 -20.83 11.49 5.54
C CYS A 98 -21.81 10.43 6.08
N PRO A 99 -21.59 9.13 5.83
CA PRO A 99 -22.50 8.07 6.27
C PRO A 99 -22.56 7.91 7.79
N THR A 100 -21.60 8.46 8.52
CA THR A 100 -21.51 8.32 9.98
C THR A 100 -22.10 9.50 10.75
N CYS A 101 -21.97 10.72 10.22
CA CYS A 101 -22.36 11.94 10.95
C CYS A 101 -23.18 12.95 10.14
N GLY A 102 -23.48 12.66 8.88
CA GLY A 102 -24.27 13.53 8.00
C GLY A 102 -23.57 14.81 7.52
N ARG A 103 -22.41 15.19 8.06
CA ARG A 103 -21.64 16.36 7.58
C ARG A 103 -21.12 16.14 6.16
N LYS A 104 -20.85 17.22 5.42
CA LYS A 104 -20.27 17.14 4.07
C LYS A 104 -18.90 16.48 4.06
N MET A 105 -18.66 15.67 3.03
CA MET A 105 -17.36 15.11 2.72
C MET A 105 -16.65 15.98 1.70
N GLY A 106 -15.32 16.00 1.73
CA GLY A 106 -14.52 16.71 0.75
C GLY A 106 -13.40 15.85 0.19
N ILE A 107 -13.00 16.16 -1.03
CA ILE A 107 -11.92 15.52 -1.77
C ILE A 107 -10.60 15.87 -1.09
N ARG A 108 -9.81 14.85 -0.78
CA ARG A 108 -8.46 14.95 -0.23
C ARG A 108 -7.50 14.13 -1.08
N THR A 109 -6.36 14.71 -1.36
CA THR A 109 -5.26 14.04 -2.03
C THR A 109 -4.16 13.76 -1.01
N ALA A 110 -3.72 12.50 -0.92
CA ALA A 110 -2.59 12.09 -0.09
C ALA A 110 -1.72 11.08 -0.86
N SER A 111 -0.59 10.67 -0.29
CA SER A 111 0.34 9.72 -0.93
C SER A 111 -0.29 8.36 -1.24
N THR A 112 -1.41 8.02 -0.60
CA THR A 112 -2.21 6.82 -0.87
C THR A 112 -3.24 7.00 -1.99
N GLY A 113 -3.32 8.18 -2.59
CA GLY A 113 -4.28 8.54 -3.64
C GLY A 113 -5.33 9.56 -3.19
N VAL A 114 -6.35 9.72 -4.03
CA VAL A 114 -7.48 10.64 -3.81
C VAL A 114 -8.59 9.90 -3.05
N PHE A 115 -9.19 10.55 -2.06
CA PHE A 115 -10.28 9.99 -1.26
C PHE A 115 -11.21 11.09 -0.73
N LEU A 116 -12.39 10.71 -0.25
CA LEU A 116 -13.30 11.61 0.44
C LEU A 116 -13.05 11.55 1.95
N GLY A 117 -12.75 12.69 2.56
CA GLY A 117 -12.66 12.86 4.01
C GLY A 117 -13.85 13.63 4.57
N CYS A 118 -14.36 13.23 5.73
CA CYS A 118 -15.39 14.00 6.41
C CYS A 118 -14.87 15.40 6.83
N SER A 119 -15.63 16.46 6.57
CA SER A 119 -15.32 17.83 7.04
C SER A 119 -15.14 17.92 8.56
N GLY A 120 -15.85 17.08 9.31
CA GLY A 120 -15.70 16.94 10.75
C GLY A 120 -14.38 16.33 11.24
N TYR A 121 -13.42 16.00 10.36
CA TYR A 121 -12.14 15.44 10.77
C TYR A 121 -11.26 16.44 11.55
N ALA A 122 -11.34 17.73 11.19
CA ALA A 122 -10.56 18.79 11.83
C ALA A 122 -11.14 19.25 13.18
N LEU A 123 -12.34 18.79 13.54
CA LEU A 123 -13.00 19.20 14.77
C LEU A 123 -12.32 18.63 16.04
N PRO A 124 -12.61 19.24 17.21
CA PRO A 124 -12.12 18.75 18.50
C PRO A 124 -12.46 17.27 18.72
N PRO A 125 -11.68 16.52 19.50
CA PRO A 125 -11.83 15.07 19.66
C PRO A 125 -13.25 14.59 20.00
N LYS A 126 -14.05 15.40 20.72
CA LYS A 126 -15.44 15.10 21.09
C LYS A 126 -16.40 15.06 19.90
N GLU A 127 -16.13 15.83 18.84
CA GLU A 127 -17.00 15.97 17.67
C GLU A 127 -16.32 15.47 16.38
N ARG A 128 -15.11 14.93 16.52
CA ARG A 128 -14.27 14.51 15.40
C ARG A 128 -14.85 13.29 14.72
N CYS A 129 -15.18 13.43 13.44
CA CYS A 129 -15.55 12.31 12.59
C CYS A 129 -14.34 11.86 11.75
N LYS A 130 -13.87 10.63 11.97
CA LYS A 130 -12.73 10.04 11.26
C LYS A 130 -13.11 9.28 9.98
N THR A 131 -14.38 9.35 9.59
CA THR A 131 -14.89 8.61 8.43
C THR A 131 -14.27 9.11 7.14
N THR A 132 -13.79 8.17 6.35
CA THR A 132 -13.29 8.38 4.99
C THR A 132 -13.97 7.40 4.03
N ILE A 133 -14.11 7.82 2.77
CA ILE A 133 -14.57 6.96 1.67
C ILE A 133 -13.45 6.96 0.64
N ASN A 134 -12.97 5.77 0.29
CA ASN A 134 -11.95 5.64 -0.74
C ASN A 134 -12.59 5.88 -2.11
N LEU A 135 -11.80 6.38 -3.06
CA LEU A 135 -12.23 6.63 -4.44
C LEU A 135 -11.43 5.72 -5.37
N VAL A 136 -12.10 4.98 -6.25
CA VAL A 136 -11.41 4.08 -7.21
C VAL A 136 -11.19 4.84 -8.52
N PRO A 137 -9.95 5.06 -8.98
CA PRO A 137 -9.70 5.67 -10.29
C PRO A 137 -10.28 4.81 -11.41
N GLU A 138 -10.97 5.42 -12.37
CA GLU A 138 -11.50 4.71 -13.56
C GLU A 138 -10.37 4.25 -14.50
N ASN A 139 -9.23 4.94 -14.48
CA ASN A 139 -8.13 4.71 -15.43
C ASN A 139 -7.31 3.43 -15.16
N GLU A 140 -7.55 2.69 -14.06
CA GLU A 140 -6.92 1.38 -13.81
C GLU A 140 -7.43 0.25 -14.75
N VAL A 141 -8.19 0.59 -15.80
CA VAL A 141 -8.94 -0.36 -16.65
C VAL A 141 -8.55 -0.28 -18.14
N LEU A 142 -7.74 0.70 -18.56
CA LEU A 142 -7.50 1.00 -19.98
C LEU A 142 -6.20 0.43 -20.56
N ASN A 143 -5.65 -0.64 -19.99
CA ASN A 143 -4.34 -1.15 -20.41
C ASN A 143 -4.33 -2.27 -21.46
N VAL A 144 -5.40 -2.50 -22.23
CA VAL A 144 -5.42 -3.63 -23.18
C VAL A 144 -5.80 -3.27 -24.62
N LEU A 145 -6.10 -2.02 -25.00
CA LEU A 145 -6.52 -1.75 -26.39
C LEU A 145 -5.70 -0.65 -27.09
N GLU A 146 -4.65 -1.14 -27.76
CA GLU A 146 -4.19 -0.84 -29.14
C GLU A 146 -4.06 0.62 -29.63
N GLY A 147 -2.81 0.99 -29.97
CA GLY A 147 -2.48 2.06 -30.93
C GLY A 147 -1.87 3.33 -30.35
N GLU A 148 -1.01 4.00 -31.12
CA GLU A 148 -0.36 5.28 -30.77
C GLU A 148 -1.38 6.42 -30.50
N ASP A 149 -2.62 6.28 -30.99
CA ASP A 149 -3.70 7.25 -30.82
C ASP A 149 -4.65 6.97 -29.64
N ALA A 150 -4.51 5.82 -28.95
CA ALA A 150 -5.42 5.40 -27.88
C ALA A 150 -5.37 6.32 -26.66
N GLU A 151 -4.17 6.77 -26.26
CA GLU A 151 -3.99 7.71 -25.14
C GLU A 151 -4.62 9.08 -25.45
N THR A 152 -4.42 9.58 -26.68
CA THR A 152 -5.00 10.85 -27.15
C THR A 152 -6.53 10.79 -27.18
N ASN A 153 -7.11 9.68 -27.64
CA ASN A 153 -8.54 9.48 -27.68
C ASN A 153 -9.14 9.30 -26.27
N ALA A 154 -8.45 8.61 -25.36
CA ALA A 154 -8.84 8.52 -23.97
C ALA A 154 -8.84 9.90 -23.27
N LEU A 155 -7.85 10.75 -23.55
CA LEU A 155 -7.78 12.14 -23.04
C LEU A 155 -8.90 13.04 -23.59
N ARG A 156 -9.33 12.83 -24.84
CA ARG A 156 -10.48 13.52 -25.43
C ARG A 156 -11.81 13.03 -24.84
N ALA A 157 -11.91 11.76 -24.47
CA ALA A 157 -13.09 11.18 -23.83
C ALA A 157 -13.27 11.62 -22.37
N LYS A 158 -12.22 12.11 -21.69
CA LYS A 158 -12.33 12.65 -20.33
C LYS A 158 -13.25 13.86 -20.28
N ARG A 159 -14.13 13.88 -19.28
CA ARG A 159 -14.95 15.05 -18.95
C ARG A 159 -14.06 16.28 -18.71
N ARG A 160 -14.61 17.46 -18.96
CA ARG A 160 -13.93 18.74 -18.81
C ARG A 160 -14.53 19.50 -17.64
N CYS A 161 -13.67 20.06 -16.81
CA CYS A 161 -14.08 20.80 -15.63
C CYS A 161 -14.89 22.04 -16.06
N PRO A 162 -16.10 22.26 -15.51
CA PRO A 162 -16.93 23.39 -15.89
C PRO A 162 -16.34 24.74 -15.45
N LYS A 163 -15.38 24.75 -14.51
CA LYS A 163 -14.75 25.97 -13.98
C LYS A 163 -13.50 26.41 -14.76
N CYS A 164 -12.65 25.48 -15.17
CA CYS A 164 -11.35 25.81 -15.79
C CYS A 164 -11.09 25.09 -17.12
N GLY A 165 -11.98 24.22 -17.58
CA GLY A 165 -11.83 23.47 -18.83
C GLY A 165 -10.77 22.36 -18.79
N THR A 166 -10.06 22.15 -17.68
CA THR A 166 -9.09 21.05 -17.54
C THR A 166 -9.78 19.69 -17.57
N ALA A 167 -9.10 18.66 -18.10
CA ALA A 167 -9.58 17.29 -18.03
C ALA A 167 -9.83 16.86 -16.57
N MET A 168 -10.89 16.09 -16.36
CA MET A 168 -11.26 15.57 -15.04
C MET A 168 -10.84 14.12 -14.91
N ASP A 169 -10.43 13.74 -13.71
CA ASP A 169 -10.21 12.35 -13.33
C ASP A 169 -11.47 11.76 -12.72
N SER A 170 -11.92 10.65 -13.30
CA SER A 170 -13.10 9.94 -12.86
C SER A 170 -12.77 8.95 -11.75
N TYR A 171 -13.58 8.95 -10.70
CA TYR A 171 -13.49 8.02 -9.60
C TYR A 171 -14.82 7.38 -9.26
N LEU A 172 -14.83 6.08 -8.98
CA LEU A 172 -16.01 5.42 -8.46
C LEU A 172 -16.11 5.60 -6.94
N ILE A 173 -17.27 6.07 -6.46
CA ILE A 173 -17.61 6.13 -5.03
C ILE A 173 -18.27 4.83 -4.59
N ASP A 174 -19.32 4.43 -5.32
CA ASP A 174 -20.14 3.26 -5.07
C ASP A 174 -20.81 2.80 -6.39
N PRO A 175 -21.57 1.68 -6.41
CA PRO A 175 -22.18 1.19 -7.66
C PRO A 175 -23.21 2.13 -8.31
N LYS A 176 -23.59 3.22 -7.64
CA LYS A 176 -24.61 4.17 -8.10
C LYS A 176 -24.05 5.54 -8.46
N ARG A 177 -22.83 5.86 -8.00
CA ARG A 177 -22.27 7.21 -8.07
C ARG A 177 -20.80 7.20 -8.47
N LYS A 178 -20.49 8.03 -9.45
CA LYS A 178 -19.14 8.35 -9.90
C LYS A 178 -18.85 9.83 -9.62
N LEU A 179 -17.65 10.12 -9.16
CA LEU A 179 -17.14 11.46 -8.90
C LEU A 179 -16.08 11.82 -9.93
N HIS A 180 -16.31 12.89 -10.66
CA HIS A 180 -15.32 13.49 -11.55
C HIS A 180 -14.65 14.63 -10.79
N VAL A 181 -13.34 14.57 -10.64
CA VAL A 181 -12.55 15.58 -9.94
C VAL A 181 -11.70 16.33 -10.97
N CYS A 182 -11.67 17.66 -10.89
CA CYS A 182 -10.82 18.46 -11.77
C CYS A 182 -9.34 18.02 -11.66
N GLY A 183 -8.67 17.87 -12.80
CA GLY A 183 -7.24 17.57 -12.85
C GLY A 183 -6.37 18.62 -12.15
N ASN A 184 -6.86 19.84 -11.91
CA ASN A 184 -6.16 20.88 -11.15
C ASN A 184 -6.49 20.87 -9.63
N ASN A 185 -7.18 19.85 -9.10
CA ASN A 185 -7.48 19.76 -7.67
C ASN A 185 -6.18 19.69 -6.82
N PRO A 186 -6.07 20.39 -5.66
CA PRO A 186 -7.07 21.23 -5.01
C PRO A 186 -7.09 22.70 -5.49
N THR A 187 -6.18 23.11 -6.38
CA THR A 187 -6.13 24.48 -6.92
C THR A 187 -7.44 24.87 -7.61
N CYS A 188 -8.09 23.92 -8.27
CA CYS A 188 -9.47 24.05 -8.74
C CYS A 188 -10.40 23.17 -7.90
N ASP A 189 -11.47 23.77 -7.40
CA ASP A 189 -12.54 23.13 -6.63
C ASP A 189 -13.66 22.55 -7.50
N GLY A 190 -13.44 22.43 -8.81
CA GLY A 190 -14.39 21.84 -9.75
C GLY A 190 -14.53 20.34 -9.56
N TYR A 191 -15.77 19.89 -9.39
CA TYR A 191 -16.13 18.47 -9.38
C TYR A 191 -17.52 18.28 -10.00
N GLU A 192 -17.82 17.07 -10.44
CA GLU A 192 -19.14 16.67 -10.94
C GLU A 192 -19.48 15.28 -10.37
N ILE A 193 -20.74 15.06 -10.01
CA ILE A 193 -21.22 13.74 -9.59
C ILE A 193 -22.12 13.21 -10.69
N GLU A 194 -21.79 12.03 -11.19
CA GLU A 194 -22.57 11.29 -12.17
C GLU A 194 -23.32 10.18 -11.44
N GLU A 195 -24.64 10.15 -11.57
CA GLU A 195 -25.50 9.08 -11.05
C GLU A 195 -25.82 8.08 -12.15
N GLY A 196 -25.74 6.79 -11.84
CA GLY A 196 -25.97 5.72 -12.80
C GLY A 196 -25.56 4.37 -12.23
N GLU A 197 -25.86 3.27 -12.93
CA GLU A 197 -25.38 1.95 -12.52
C GLU A 197 -23.96 1.72 -13.02
N PHE A 198 -23.00 1.89 -12.13
CA PHE A 198 -21.60 1.66 -12.41
C PHE A 198 -21.18 0.32 -11.82
N ARG A 199 -20.71 -0.56 -12.69
CA ARG A 199 -19.93 -1.72 -12.26
C ARG A 199 -18.47 -1.34 -12.39
N ILE A 200 -17.65 -1.76 -11.42
CA ILE A 200 -16.20 -1.75 -11.60
C ILE A 200 -15.91 -2.75 -12.73
N LYS A 201 -15.93 -2.28 -13.99
CA LYS A 201 -15.34 -3.00 -15.11
C LYS A 201 -13.84 -2.94 -14.90
N GLY A 202 -13.15 -4.07 -14.91
CA GLY A 202 -11.71 -4.14 -14.57
C GLY A 202 -11.32 -5.24 -13.60
N TYR A 203 -12.21 -6.18 -13.31
CA TYR A 203 -11.76 -7.51 -12.87
C TYR A 203 -12.12 -8.51 -13.98
N ASP A 204 -11.17 -8.70 -14.91
CA ASP A 204 -11.08 -9.90 -15.76
C ASP A 204 -10.58 -11.12 -14.96
N GLY A 205 -10.45 -10.99 -13.64
CA GLY A 205 -10.12 -12.13 -12.83
C GLY A 205 -11.36 -13.00 -12.57
N PRO A 206 -11.14 -14.27 -12.22
CA PRO A 206 -12.22 -15.24 -12.05
C PRO A 206 -13.15 -14.81 -10.91
N ILE A 207 -14.46 -14.89 -11.12
CA ILE A 207 -15.43 -14.87 -10.01
C ILE A 207 -14.98 -15.96 -9.03
N VAL A 208 -14.54 -15.54 -7.84
CA VAL A 208 -14.00 -16.46 -6.85
C VAL A 208 -15.14 -16.94 -5.99
N GLU A 209 -15.29 -18.25 -5.93
CA GLU A 209 -16.24 -18.90 -5.03
C GLU A 209 -15.78 -18.74 -3.58
N CYS A 210 -16.70 -18.40 -2.69
CA CYS A 210 -16.43 -18.28 -1.27
C CYS A 210 -16.23 -19.67 -0.66
N GLU A 211 -15.02 -19.94 -0.15
CA GLU A 211 -14.67 -21.22 0.50
C GLU A 211 -15.55 -21.60 1.71
N LYS A 212 -16.27 -20.63 2.30
CA LYS A 212 -17.10 -20.86 3.50
C LYS A 212 -18.55 -21.19 3.18
N CYS A 213 -19.08 -20.78 2.03
CA CYS A 213 -20.50 -20.92 1.73
C CYS A 213 -20.84 -21.19 0.25
N GLY A 214 -19.84 -21.30 -0.64
CA GLY A 214 -20.05 -21.56 -2.06
C GLY A 214 -20.65 -20.39 -2.87
N SER A 215 -21.07 -19.32 -2.21
CA SER A 215 -21.56 -18.11 -2.90
C SER A 215 -20.43 -17.34 -3.58
N GLU A 216 -20.77 -16.55 -4.60
CA GLU A 216 -19.81 -15.71 -5.30
C GLU A 216 -19.19 -14.63 -4.38
N MET A 217 -17.92 -14.30 -4.60
CA MET A 217 -17.28 -13.15 -3.95
C MET A 217 -17.15 -11.98 -4.92
N HIS A 218 -17.62 -10.80 -4.51
CA HIS A 218 -17.54 -9.57 -5.28
C HIS A 218 -16.37 -8.70 -4.81
N LEU A 219 -15.76 -8.00 -5.76
CA LEU A 219 -14.78 -6.96 -5.47
C LEU A 219 -15.44 -5.84 -4.65
N LYS A 220 -14.95 -5.65 -3.42
CA LYS A 220 -15.29 -4.52 -2.56
C LYS A 220 -14.04 -3.72 -2.23
N MET A 221 -14.26 -2.48 -1.80
CA MET A 221 -13.19 -1.59 -1.37
C MET A 221 -13.29 -1.34 0.13
N GLY A 222 -12.16 -1.45 0.82
CA GLY A 222 -12.07 -1.21 2.25
C GLY A 222 -10.94 -0.25 2.56
N ARG A 223 -10.78 0.10 3.83
CA ARG A 223 -9.73 1.01 4.31
C ARG A 223 -8.30 0.62 3.91
N PHE A 224 -8.07 -0.66 3.55
CA PHE A 224 -6.76 -1.20 3.19
C PHE A 224 -6.63 -1.55 1.69
N GLY A 225 -7.51 -1.00 0.85
CA GLY A 225 -7.53 -1.25 -0.60
C GLY A 225 -8.59 -2.26 -1.02
N LYS A 226 -8.41 -2.81 -2.21
CA LYS A 226 -9.33 -3.75 -2.86
C LYS A 226 -9.31 -5.13 -2.18
N TYR A 227 -10.46 -5.73 -2.00
CA TYR A 227 -10.62 -7.09 -1.45
C TYR A 227 -11.86 -7.75 -2.05
N MET A 228 -11.90 -9.08 -2.10
CA MET A 228 -13.09 -9.85 -2.46
C MET A 228 -13.92 -10.09 -1.21
N ALA A 229 -15.24 -9.88 -1.27
CA ALA A 229 -16.17 -10.10 -0.17
C ALA A 229 -17.31 -10.99 -0.64
N CYS A 230 -17.74 -11.91 0.22
CA CYS A 230 -18.89 -12.76 -0.09
C CYS A 230 -20.16 -11.93 -0.36
N THR A 231 -20.96 -12.38 -1.33
CA THR A 231 -22.27 -11.78 -1.67
C THR A 231 -23.35 -12.11 -0.67
N ASN A 232 -23.30 -13.29 -0.04
CA ASN A 232 -24.23 -13.70 1.00
C ASN A 232 -24.07 -12.83 2.25
N GLU A 233 -25.14 -12.17 2.68
CA GLU A 233 -25.16 -11.26 3.84
C GLU A 233 -24.88 -11.97 5.18
N GLU A 234 -25.21 -13.26 5.28
CA GLU A 234 -24.91 -14.07 6.46
C GLU A 234 -23.42 -14.47 6.53
N CYS A 235 -22.71 -14.42 5.39
CA CYS A 235 -21.30 -14.79 5.30
C CYS A 235 -20.39 -13.57 5.25
N LYS A 236 -19.74 -13.25 6.37
CA LYS A 236 -18.78 -12.13 6.48
C LYS A 236 -17.38 -12.45 5.92
N ASN A 237 -17.24 -13.46 5.06
CA ASN A 237 -15.94 -13.88 4.55
C ASN A 237 -15.35 -12.85 3.57
N THR A 238 -14.04 -12.63 3.65
CA THR A 238 -13.31 -11.68 2.80
C THR A 238 -11.93 -12.21 2.43
N ARG A 239 -11.52 -12.03 1.17
CA ARG A 239 -10.19 -12.38 0.66
C ARG A 239 -9.45 -11.14 0.17
N LYS A 240 -8.18 -11.02 0.55
CA LYS A 240 -7.35 -9.88 0.13
C LYS A 240 -6.93 -10.03 -1.33
N ILE A 241 -6.79 -8.92 -2.05
CA ILE A 241 -6.15 -8.90 -3.37
C ILE A 241 -4.67 -8.54 -3.19
N LEU A 242 -3.81 -9.37 -3.78
CA LEU A 242 -2.36 -9.20 -3.76
C LEU A 242 -1.95 -8.04 -4.70
N ARG A 243 -0.74 -7.52 -4.53
CA ARG A 243 -0.22 -6.41 -5.36
C ARG A 243 -0.13 -6.74 -6.85
N ASN A 244 -0.04 -8.03 -7.19
CA ASN A 244 -0.04 -8.53 -8.57
C ASN A 244 -1.45 -8.72 -9.15
N GLY A 245 -2.52 -8.35 -8.42
CA GLY A 245 -3.91 -8.48 -8.87
C GLY A 245 -4.57 -9.83 -8.59
N GLU A 246 -3.82 -10.84 -8.13
CA GLU A 246 -4.39 -12.15 -7.78
C GLU A 246 -5.12 -12.13 -6.44
N VAL A 247 -6.20 -12.91 -6.32
CA VAL A 247 -6.91 -13.09 -5.05
C VAL A 247 -6.07 -14.00 -4.16
N ALA A 248 -5.68 -13.49 -2.99
CA ALA A 248 -4.92 -14.26 -2.01
C ALA A 248 -5.64 -15.57 -1.72
N PRO A 249 -4.94 -16.71 -1.60
CA PRO A 249 -5.55 -18.01 -1.35
C PRO A 249 -6.46 -17.98 -0.10
N PRO A 250 -7.39 -18.93 0.02
CA PRO A 250 -8.15 -19.17 1.24
C PRO A 250 -7.26 -19.08 2.47
N LYS A 251 -7.66 -18.30 3.47
CA LYS A 251 -6.92 -18.24 4.72
C LYS A 251 -7.38 -19.41 5.58
N GLU A 252 -6.45 -20.28 5.92
CA GLU A 252 -6.69 -21.28 6.94
C GLU A 252 -6.99 -20.60 8.27
N ASP A 253 -7.93 -21.16 9.03
CA ASP A 253 -8.26 -20.66 10.34
C ASP A 253 -7.03 -20.76 11.27
N PRO A 254 -6.70 -19.72 12.05
CA PRO A 254 -5.55 -19.75 12.95
C PRO A 254 -5.66 -20.91 13.95
N VAL A 255 -4.57 -21.66 14.15
CA VAL A 255 -4.53 -22.77 15.12
C VAL A 255 -3.94 -22.24 16.43
N PRO A 256 -4.74 -22.07 17.49
CA PRO A 256 -4.21 -21.66 18.79
C PRO A 256 -3.41 -22.81 19.42
N LEU A 257 -2.22 -22.51 19.92
CA LEU A 257 -1.36 -23.46 20.64
C LEU A 257 -1.10 -22.93 22.07
N PRO A 258 -2.08 -22.99 22.99
CA PRO A 258 -1.91 -22.53 24.38
C PRO A 258 -0.73 -23.17 25.12
N GLU A 259 -0.37 -24.38 24.74
CA GLU A 259 0.73 -25.16 25.33
C GLU A 259 2.11 -24.71 24.84
N LEU A 260 2.17 -23.74 23.91
CA LEU A 260 3.41 -23.16 23.41
C LEU A 260 3.51 -21.69 23.86
N PRO A 261 4.10 -21.41 25.03
CA PRO A 261 4.23 -20.06 25.55
C PRO A 261 5.20 -19.21 24.71
N CYS A 262 4.98 -17.90 24.69
CA CYS A 262 5.90 -16.92 24.12
C CYS A 262 7.11 -16.71 25.04
N GLU A 263 8.27 -16.37 24.49
CA GLU A 263 9.49 -16.16 25.27
C GLU A 263 9.46 -14.83 26.03
N LYS A 264 8.88 -13.79 25.44
CA LYS A 264 8.96 -12.40 25.93
C LYS A 264 7.71 -11.93 26.66
N SER A 265 6.69 -12.78 26.80
CA SER A 265 5.40 -12.40 27.38
C SER A 265 4.62 -13.61 27.87
N ASP A 266 3.69 -13.41 28.79
CA ASP A 266 2.74 -14.45 29.28
C ASP A 266 1.68 -14.87 28.23
N ALA A 267 1.94 -14.56 26.96
CA ALA A 267 1.13 -14.95 25.82
C ALA A 267 1.48 -16.39 25.37
N TYR A 268 0.66 -16.95 24.48
CA TYR A 268 0.96 -18.20 23.79
C TYR A 268 0.95 -17.99 22.28
N PHE A 269 1.61 -18.90 21.57
CA PHE A 269 1.72 -18.85 20.12
C PHE A 269 0.46 -19.36 19.42
N VAL A 270 0.10 -18.69 18.33
CA VAL A 270 -0.96 -19.08 17.40
C VAL A 270 -0.31 -19.30 16.05
N LEU A 271 -0.50 -20.49 15.46
CA LEU A 271 -0.05 -20.78 14.11
C LEU A 271 -0.98 -20.11 13.12
N ARG A 272 -0.40 -19.33 12.20
CA ARG A 272 -1.12 -18.54 11.20
C ARG A 272 -0.56 -18.83 9.82
N ASP A 273 -1.44 -18.86 8.82
CA ASP A 273 -1.06 -18.87 7.42
C ASP A 273 -0.97 -17.43 6.87
N GLY A 274 0.16 -17.10 6.26
CA GLY A 274 0.48 -15.80 5.72
C GLY A 274 0.88 -15.87 4.25
N ALA A 275 1.03 -14.71 3.61
CA ALA A 275 1.44 -14.63 2.20
C ALA A 275 2.85 -15.22 1.93
N ALA A 276 3.66 -15.37 2.97
CA ALA A 276 5.01 -15.95 2.92
C ALA A 276 5.07 -17.29 3.68
N GLY A 277 3.97 -18.05 3.68
CA GLY A 277 3.86 -19.32 4.38
C GLY A 277 3.42 -19.20 5.84
N VAL A 278 3.51 -20.32 6.56
CA VAL A 278 3.06 -20.43 7.95
C VAL A 278 4.06 -19.83 8.92
N PHE A 279 3.55 -19.24 10.00
CA PHE A 279 4.36 -18.67 11.07
C PHE A 279 3.60 -18.70 12.40
N LEU A 280 4.35 -18.66 13.51
CA LEU A 280 3.81 -18.51 14.85
C LEU A 280 3.77 -17.03 15.22
N ALA A 281 2.68 -16.57 15.81
CA ALA A 281 2.54 -15.22 16.36
C ALA A 281 1.84 -15.25 17.72
N ALA A 282 2.20 -14.34 18.61
CA ALA A 282 1.55 -14.23 19.92
C ALA A 282 0.03 -13.99 19.79
N ASN A 283 -0.77 -14.65 20.64
CA ASN A 283 -2.23 -14.50 20.68
C ASN A 283 -2.68 -13.06 21.00
N THR A 284 -1.88 -12.31 21.75
CA THR A 284 -2.15 -10.92 22.16
C THR A 284 -1.68 -9.87 21.15
N PHE A 285 -1.28 -10.25 19.93
CA PHE A 285 -0.92 -9.29 18.89
C PHE A 285 -2.01 -8.21 18.70
N PRO A 286 -1.66 -6.90 18.65
CA PRO A 286 -0.33 -6.33 18.48
C PRO A 286 0.44 -6.01 19.78
N LYS A 287 -0.08 -6.37 20.96
CA LYS A 287 0.57 -6.07 22.26
C LYS A 287 1.91 -6.79 22.39
N SER A 288 1.92 -8.11 22.18
CA SER A 288 3.14 -8.88 21.97
C SER A 288 3.36 -9.05 20.46
N ARG A 289 4.52 -8.59 19.96
CA ARG A 289 4.89 -8.63 18.54
C ARG A 289 5.86 -9.78 18.23
N GLU A 290 5.90 -10.77 19.10
CA GLU A 290 6.73 -11.96 18.93
C GLU A 290 6.19 -12.82 17.78
N THR A 291 7.02 -13.03 16.77
CA THR A 291 6.71 -13.87 15.61
C THR A 291 7.94 -14.67 15.21
N ARG A 292 7.76 -15.96 14.90
CA ARG A 292 8.85 -16.82 14.41
C ARG A 292 8.33 -17.94 13.52
N ALA A 293 9.24 -18.62 12.83
CA ALA A 293 8.94 -19.86 12.14
C ALA A 293 8.61 -20.98 13.16
N PRO A 294 7.64 -21.86 12.87
CA PRO A 294 7.42 -23.05 13.68
C PRO A 294 8.56 -24.05 13.49
N LEU A 295 8.97 -24.71 14.57
CA LEU A 295 9.84 -25.87 14.50
C LEU A 295 9.03 -27.08 14.01
N VAL A 296 9.68 -27.98 13.29
CA VAL A 296 9.02 -29.18 12.77
C VAL A 296 8.59 -30.10 13.92
N GLU A 297 9.41 -30.22 14.99
CA GLU A 297 9.04 -30.96 16.20
C GLU A 297 7.78 -30.40 16.89
N GLU A 298 7.57 -29.07 16.85
CA GLU A 298 6.39 -28.42 17.42
C GLU A 298 5.16 -28.77 16.58
N LEU A 299 5.28 -28.71 15.25
CA LEU A 299 4.19 -29.10 14.34
C LEU A 299 3.84 -30.58 14.48
N TYR A 300 4.84 -31.44 14.68
CA TYR A 300 4.63 -32.86 14.95
C TYR A 300 3.85 -33.09 16.24
N ARG A 301 4.19 -32.38 17.32
CA ARG A 301 3.47 -32.45 18.60
C ARG A 301 1.99 -32.06 18.48
N PHE A 302 1.67 -31.08 17.62
CA PHE A 302 0.31 -30.57 17.45
C PHE A 302 -0.36 -31.05 16.16
N ARG A 303 0.12 -32.16 15.56
CA ARG A 303 -0.33 -32.68 14.27
C ARG A 303 -1.85 -32.84 14.16
N ASP A 304 -2.50 -33.27 15.23
CA ASP A 304 -3.96 -33.48 15.27
C ASP A 304 -4.78 -32.19 15.13
N ARG A 305 -4.20 -31.05 15.52
CA ARG A 305 -4.84 -29.72 15.40
C ARG A 305 -4.49 -29.02 14.09
N LEU A 306 -3.56 -29.56 13.30
CA LEU A 306 -3.18 -28.96 12.02
C LEU A 306 -4.23 -29.21 10.94
N PRO A 307 -4.58 -28.18 10.14
CA PRO A 307 -5.32 -28.36 8.91
C PRO A 307 -4.67 -29.41 8.02
N GLU A 308 -5.49 -30.17 7.27
CA GLU A 308 -5.01 -31.26 6.41
C GLU A 308 -3.88 -30.81 5.47
N LYS A 309 -4.04 -29.61 4.90
CA LYS A 309 -3.06 -28.96 4.02
C LYS A 309 -1.70 -28.71 4.67
N LEU A 310 -1.60 -28.62 6.00
CA LEU A 310 -0.35 -28.35 6.72
C LEU A 310 0.27 -29.60 7.34
N ARG A 311 -0.40 -30.77 7.27
CA ARG A 311 0.10 -32.00 7.89
C ARG A 311 1.44 -32.46 7.30
N TYR A 312 1.68 -32.22 6.01
CA TYR A 312 2.96 -32.58 5.38
C TYR A 312 4.17 -31.89 6.02
N LEU A 313 3.98 -30.71 6.65
CA LEU A 313 5.04 -29.99 7.36
C LEU A 313 5.42 -30.67 8.67
N ALA A 314 4.46 -31.31 9.34
CA ALA A 314 4.73 -32.10 10.54
C ALA A 314 5.49 -33.40 10.22
N ASP A 315 5.36 -33.90 8.99
CA ASP A 315 6.04 -35.10 8.50
C ASP A 315 7.46 -34.80 7.95
N ALA A 316 7.91 -33.54 8.03
CA ALA A 316 9.27 -33.16 7.61
C ALA A 316 10.34 -33.71 8.57
N PRO A 317 11.62 -33.81 8.14
CA PRO A 317 12.69 -34.18 9.05
C PRO A 317 12.81 -33.15 10.18
N GLN A 318 12.70 -33.61 11.43
CA GLN A 318 12.70 -32.75 12.62
C GLN A 318 14.11 -32.25 13.00
N GLN A 319 15.13 -32.97 12.55
CA GLN A 319 16.53 -32.70 12.81
C GLN A 319 17.33 -32.97 11.54
N ASP A 320 18.46 -32.28 11.39
CA ASP A 320 19.45 -32.62 10.37
C ASP A 320 20.34 -33.81 10.82
N PRO A 321 21.25 -34.31 9.96
CA PRO A 321 22.16 -35.40 10.32
C PRO A 321 23.09 -35.13 11.51
N GLU A 322 23.25 -33.86 11.92
CA GLU A 322 24.06 -33.44 13.07
C GLU A 322 23.21 -33.25 14.34
N GLY A 323 21.89 -33.50 14.27
CA GLY A 323 20.96 -33.35 15.40
C GLY A 323 20.45 -31.92 15.61
N ASN A 324 20.74 -30.98 14.71
CA ASN A 324 20.23 -29.61 14.82
C ASN A 324 18.76 -29.57 14.41
N LYS A 325 17.94 -28.87 15.20
CA LYS A 325 16.49 -28.77 14.97
C LYS A 325 16.18 -28.03 13.67
N THR A 326 15.13 -28.49 12.97
CA THR A 326 14.66 -27.90 11.73
C THR A 326 13.43 -27.02 11.96
N MET A 327 13.31 -25.98 11.14
CA MET A 327 12.17 -25.08 11.13
C MET A 327 11.62 -24.87 9.73
N VAL A 328 10.34 -24.54 9.67
CA VAL A 328 9.65 -24.25 8.40
C VAL A 328 10.03 -22.87 7.89
N ARG A 329 10.41 -22.80 6.62
CA ARG A 329 10.77 -21.58 5.88
C ARG A 329 9.98 -21.51 4.58
N PHE A 330 10.00 -20.34 3.94
CA PHE A 330 9.30 -20.10 2.68
C PHE A 330 10.25 -19.54 1.63
N SER A 331 10.31 -20.22 0.49
CA SER A 331 11.10 -19.78 -0.66
C SER A 331 10.27 -18.83 -1.53
N ARG A 332 10.68 -17.56 -1.60
CA ARG A 332 10.03 -16.59 -2.50
C ARG A 332 10.23 -16.92 -3.99
N LYS A 333 11.29 -17.63 -4.34
CA LYS A 333 11.62 -18.00 -5.74
C LYS A 333 10.69 -19.08 -6.27
N THR A 334 10.48 -20.13 -5.48
CA THR A 334 9.64 -21.28 -5.86
C THR A 334 8.23 -21.21 -5.28
N LYS A 335 7.92 -20.18 -4.48
CA LYS A 335 6.64 -19.98 -3.78
C LYS A 335 6.19 -21.20 -2.95
N GLN A 336 7.15 -21.96 -2.42
CA GLN A 336 6.90 -23.19 -1.65
C GLN A 336 7.54 -23.14 -0.26
N GLN A 337 7.00 -23.92 0.66
CA GLN A 337 7.59 -24.11 1.98
C GLN A 337 8.69 -25.17 1.92
N TYR A 338 9.74 -24.97 2.72
CA TYR A 338 10.88 -25.87 2.85
C TYR A 338 11.32 -25.88 4.30
N VAL A 339 12.07 -26.90 4.73
CA VAL A 339 12.64 -26.94 6.08
C VAL A 339 14.14 -26.68 6.03
N SER A 340 14.66 -26.02 7.05
CA SER A 340 16.11 -25.80 7.21
C SER A 340 16.49 -25.92 8.68
N SER A 341 17.69 -26.41 8.97
CA SER A 341 18.21 -26.42 10.33
C SER A 341 18.99 -25.15 10.66
N GLU A 342 18.94 -24.78 11.94
CA GLU A 342 19.70 -23.66 12.49
C GLU A 342 20.42 -24.09 13.77
N LYS A 343 21.62 -23.54 13.96
CA LYS A 343 22.44 -23.69 15.16
C LYS A 343 22.85 -22.31 15.64
N ASP A 344 22.55 -22.00 16.90
CA ASP A 344 22.83 -20.69 17.53
C ASP A 344 22.33 -19.48 16.70
N GLY A 345 21.16 -19.60 16.08
CA GLY A 345 20.54 -18.56 15.26
C GLY A 345 21.16 -18.37 13.88
N LYS A 346 22.06 -19.27 13.46
CA LYS A 346 22.65 -19.29 12.11
C LYS A 346 22.20 -20.54 11.36
N ALA A 347 21.90 -20.38 10.07
CA ALA A 347 21.59 -21.51 9.19
C ALA A 347 22.81 -22.42 9.02
N THR A 348 22.63 -23.72 9.24
CA THR A 348 23.67 -24.76 9.09
C THR A 348 24.01 -25.03 7.62
N GLY A 349 23.12 -24.64 6.71
CA GLY A 349 23.19 -24.94 5.28
C GLY A 349 22.37 -26.16 4.85
N TRP A 350 21.88 -26.97 5.80
CA TRP A 350 20.97 -28.07 5.50
C TRP A 350 19.57 -27.57 5.18
N SER A 351 18.96 -28.11 4.14
CA SER A 351 17.58 -27.84 3.77
C SER A 351 16.91 -29.06 3.15
N ALA A 352 15.60 -29.18 3.32
CA ALA A 352 14.79 -30.17 2.61
C ALA A 352 13.53 -29.53 2.02
N PHE A 353 13.14 -30.01 0.85
CA PHE A 353 12.01 -29.53 0.07
C PHE A 353 10.97 -30.64 -0.09
N TYR A 354 9.70 -30.27 -0.13
CA TYR A 354 8.61 -31.21 -0.36
C TYR A 354 8.31 -31.29 -1.86
N VAL A 355 8.67 -32.40 -2.50
CA VAL A 355 8.54 -32.64 -3.95
C VAL A 355 7.84 -33.99 -4.16
N ASP A 356 6.79 -34.00 -4.99
CA ASP A 356 6.01 -35.21 -5.33
C ASP A 356 5.58 -36.07 -4.13
N GLY A 357 5.14 -35.41 -3.06
CA GLY A 357 4.67 -36.06 -1.84
C GLY A 357 5.77 -36.55 -0.89
N LYS A 358 7.05 -36.28 -1.19
CA LYS A 358 8.19 -36.72 -0.37
C LYS A 358 9.11 -35.55 -0.01
N TRP A 359 9.68 -35.62 1.18
CA TRP A 359 10.74 -34.70 1.59
C TRP A 359 12.08 -35.14 0.98
N VAL A 360 12.70 -34.23 0.22
CA VAL A 360 13.98 -34.45 -0.45
C VAL A 360 14.98 -33.44 0.10
N GLU A 361 16.14 -33.92 0.52
CA GLU A 361 17.22 -33.06 0.99
C GLU A 361 17.81 -32.25 -0.17
N GLY A 362 17.68 -30.92 -0.06
CA GLY A 362 18.39 -29.99 -0.92
C GLY A 362 19.77 -29.74 -0.33
N LYS A 363 20.78 -30.44 -0.84
CA LYS A 363 22.17 -30.03 -0.61
C LYS A 363 22.42 -28.72 -1.35
N LYS A 364 22.92 -27.73 -0.62
CA LYS A 364 23.34 -26.45 -1.17
C LYS A 364 24.71 -26.55 -1.79
#